data_AF-A0A523S3K6-F1
#
_entry.id   AF-A0A523S3K6-F1
#
_cell.length_a   1.000
_cell.length_b   1.000
_cell.length_c   1.000
_cell.angle_alpha   90.00
_cell.angle_beta   90.00
_cell.angle_gamma   90.00
#
_symmetry.space_group_name_H-M   'P 1'
#
loop_
_entity.id
_entity.type
_entity.pdbx_description
1 polymer ?
#
loop_
_entity_poly.entity_id
_entity_poly.type
_entity_poly.pdbx_seq_one_letter_code
_entity_poly.pdbx_strand_id
1 'polypeptide(L)'
;KQFIKKFDSLPLNQFVTRAPHNWAGGYNRKNKISDKSFLPCTFPWYSLTIFWDGRVVPCPQDFFGELVLGNAKDSSLLELWNGPKEIFLREKLSRGEYKDIVPCNKCDRLWRRKLFGVPTVELGRFLKDNLIGYNRSIRKILR
;
A
#
# COMPACT_ATOMS: atom_id res chain seq x y z
N LYS A 1 3.01 -26.55 -13.54
CA LYS A 1 3.86 -26.69 -14.77
C LYS A 1 3.17 -26.21 -16.05
N GLN A 2 1.85 -26.41 -16.22
CA GLN A 2 1.12 -25.98 -17.44
C GLN A 2 1.10 -24.45 -17.67
N PHE A 3 1.08 -23.64 -16.61
CA PHE A 3 1.15 -22.17 -16.73
C PHE A 3 2.48 -21.68 -17.31
N ILE A 4 3.62 -22.20 -16.83
CA ILE A 4 4.96 -21.78 -17.28
C ILE A 4 5.17 -22.09 -18.76
N LYS A 5 4.67 -23.24 -19.26
CA LYS A 5 4.75 -23.60 -20.68
C LYS A 5 4.11 -22.57 -21.62
N LYS A 6 3.18 -21.74 -21.14
CA LYS A 6 2.59 -20.66 -21.95
C LYS A 6 3.58 -19.56 -22.31
N PHE A 7 4.73 -19.52 -21.64
CA PHE A 7 5.78 -18.53 -21.85
C PHE A 7 6.98 -19.11 -22.61
N ASP A 8 6.97 -20.40 -22.95
CA ASP A 8 8.04 -21.04 -23.71
C ASP A 8 8.15 -20.36 -25.09
N SER A 9 9.38 -20.03 -25.48
CA SER A 9 9.71 -19.37 -26.77
C SER A 9 9.11 -17.97 -26.99
N LEU A 10 8.51 -17.34 -25.97
CA LEU A 10 8.08 -15.94 -26.08
C LEU A 10 9.26 -14.99 -25.80
N PRO A 11 9.45 -13.94 -26.63
CA PRO A 11 10.46 -12.92 -26.34
C PRO A 11 10.05 -12.07 -25.12
N LEU A 12 11.01 -11.38 -24.51
CA LEU A 12 10.74 -10.39 -23.48
C LEU A 12 9.80 -9.31 -24.04
N ASN A 13 8.58 -9.22 -23.51
CA ASN A 13 7.59 -8.24 -23.96
C ASN A 13 7.95 -6.80 -23.55
N GLN A 14 8.37 -6.62 -22.29
CA GLN A 14 8.68 -5.29 -21.76
C GLN A 14 9.58 -5.36 -20.52
N PHE A 15 10.53 -4.42 -20.42
CA PHE A 15 11.28 -4.13 -19.20
C PHE A 15 10.81 -2.79 -18.62
N VAL A 16 10.41 -2.78 -17.35
CA VAL A 16 9.97 -1.56 -16.65
C VAL A 16 10.83 -1.37 -15.41
N THR A 17 11.56 -0.27 -15.37
CA THR A 17 12.26 0.17 -14.16
C THR A 17 11.40 1.16 -13.39
N ARG A 18 11.40 1.05 -12.06
CA ARG A 18 10.76 2.04 -11.18
C ARG A 18 11.67 2.34 -10.01
N ALA A 19 11.86 3.62 -9.73
CA ALA A 19 12.52 4.02 -8.50
C ALA A 19 11.65 3.59 -7.30
N PRO A 20 12.21 2.84 -6.33
CA PRO A 20 11.45 2.48 -5.15
C PRO A 20 11.07 3.74 -4.36
N HIS A 21 9.89 3.71 -3.75
CA HIS A 21 9.49 4.78 -2.83
C HIS A 21 10.39 4.75 -1.59
N ASN A 22 10.14 3.78 -0.70
CA ASN A 22 10.97 3.47 0.47
C ASN A 22 10.71 2.07 1.07
N TRP A 23 9.89 1.21 0.43
CA TRP A 23 9.52 -0.14 0.91
C TRP A 23 9.12 -0.18 2.39
N ALA A 24 8.13 0.64 2.76
CA ALA A 24 7.68 0.81 4.13
C ALA A 24 8.79 1.19 5.14
N GLY A 25 9.88 1.79 4.67
CA GLY A 25 11.05 2.17 5.47
C GLY A 25 12.23 1.21 5.36
N GLY A 26 12.10 0.09 4.63
CA GLY A 26 13.20 -0.83 4.35
C GLY A 26 14.24 -0.30 3.36
N TYR A 27 13.89 0.73 2.58
CA TYR A 27 14.81 1.41 1.66
C TYR A 27 15.03 2.84 2.10
N ASN A 28 16.28 3.15 2.46
CA ASN A 28 16.64 4.39 3.11
C ASN A 28 16.67 5.55 2.10
N ARG A 29 15.53 6.23 1.94
CA ARG A 29 15.41 7.44 1.11
C ARG A 29 15.39 8.66 2.02
N LYS A 30 16.29 9.62 1.78
CA LYS A 30 16.33 10.90 2.51
C LYS A 30 15.00 11.64 2.31
N ASN A 31 14.09 11.55 3.29
CA ASN A 31 12.86 12.33 3.30
C ASN A 31 13.03 13.50 4.27
N LYS A 32 12.86 14.74 3.78
CA LYS A 32 12.69 15.90 4.67
C LYS A 32 11.37 15.70 5.44
N ILE A 33 11.45 15.71 6.77
CA ILE A 33 10.32 15.48 7.69
C ILE A 33 9.57 16.79 8.01
N SER A 34 10.09 17.95 7.60
CA SER A 34 9.46 19.24 7.86
C SER A 34 8.00 19.27 7.35
N ASP A 35 7.09 19.76 8.19
CA ASP A 35 5.66 19.97 7.92
C ASP A 35 4.78 18.72 7.75
N LYS A 36 5.24 17.56 8.25
CA LYS A 36 4.44 16.33 8.30
C LYS A 36 3.88 16.07 9.69
N SER A 37 2.67 15.54 9.73
CA SER A 37 2.00 15.14 10.98
C SER A 37 1.53 13.70 10.88
N PHE A 38 1.33 13.06 12.02
CA PHE A 38 0.85 11.69 12.08
C PHE A 38 -0.55 11.58 11.46
N LEU A 39 -0.72 10.53 10.64
CA LEU A 39 -1.96 10.08 10.06
C LEU A 39 -1.98 8.55 10.02
N PRO A 40 -3.00 7.90 10.63
CA PRO A 40 -3.16 6.46 10.52
C PRO A 40 -3.11 5.99 9.06
N CYS A 41 -2.34 4.95 8.80
CA CYS A 41 -2.27 4.35 7.48
C CYS A 41 -3.61 3.69 7.15
N THR A 42 -4.17 3.92 5.97
CA THR A 42 -5.46 3.36 5.58
C THR A 42 -5.38 2.01 4.88
N PHE A 43 -4.17 1.52 4.52
CA PHE A 43 -4.03 0.24 3.78
C PHE A 43 -4.72 -0.96 4.45
N PRO A 44 -4.63 -1.16 5.79
CA PRO A 44 -5.33 -2.27 6.44
C PRO A 44 -6.85 -2.27 6.26
N TRP A 45 -7.47 -1.18 5.80
CA TRP A 45 -8.92 -1.07 5.60
C TRP A 45 -9.38 -1.26 4.16
N TYR A 46 -8.47 -1.27 3.17
CA TYR A 46 -8.87 -1.52 1.78
C TYR A 46 -7.91 -2.36 0.93
N SER A 47 -6.78 -2.84 1.49
CA SER A 47 -5.75 -3.53 0.71
C SER A 47 -5.29 -4.83 1.38
N LEU A 48 -5.29 -5.92 0.60
CA LEU A 48 -4.46 -7.09 0.83
C LEU A 48 -3.47 -7.25 -0.32
N THR A 49 -2.30 -7.79 -0.03
CA THR A 49 -1.30 -8.18 -1.04
C THR A 49 -1.00 -9.67 -0.86
N ILE A 50 -1.10 -10.42 -1.96
CA ILE A 50 -0.76 -11.84 -2.00
C ILE A 50 0.60 -11.98 -2.68
N PHE A 51 1.55 -12.55 -1.96
CA PHE A 51 2.89 -12.82 -2.46
C PHE A 51 2.91 -14.06 -3.36
N TRP A 52 3.97 -14.20 -4.14
CA TRP A 52 4.13 -15.30 -5.10
C TRP A 52 4.08 -16.70 -4.45
N ASP A 53 4.44 -16.80 -3.18
CA ASP A 53 4.43 -18.03 -2.37
C ASP A 53 3.08 -18.31 -1.69
N GLY A 54 2.13 -17.38 -1.82
CA GLY A 54 0.79 -17.43 -1.24
C GLY A 54 0.65 -16.68 0.09
N ARG A 55 1.74 -16.15 0.68
CA ARG A 55 1.62 -15.32 1.89
C ARG A 55 0.75 -14.10 1.63
N VAL A 56 -0.09 -13.76 2.60
CA VAL A 56 -1.00 -12.60 2.54
C VAL A 56 -0.56 -11.57 3.57
N VAL A 57 -0.39 -10.33 3.13
CA VAL A 57 0.01 -9.19 3.95
C VAL A 57 -0.96 -8.02 3.75
N PRO A 58 -1.14 -7.11 4.72
CA PRO A 58 -2.11 -6.02 4.64
C PRO A 58 -1.57 -4.74 3.99
N CYS A 59 -0.30 -4.75 3.58
CA CYS A 59 0.38 -3.55 3.13
C CYS A 59 1.10 -3.81 1.81
N PRO A 60 0.73 -3.12 0.70
CA PRO A 60 1.45 -3.25 -0.56
C PRO A 60 2.85 -2.60 -0.54
N GLN A 61 3.19 -1.87 0.52
CA GLN A 61 4.52 -1.29 0.72
C GLN A 61 5.45 -2.21 1.52
N ASP A 62 4.90 -3.20 2.21
CA ASP A 62 5.66 -4.21 2.95
C ASP A 62 6.22 -5.23 1.96
N PHE A 63 7.31 -4.85 1.29
CA PHE A 63 7.90 -5.63 0.20
C PHE A 63 8.50 -6.96 0.67
N PHE A 64 8.97 -7.01 1.92
CA PHE A 64 9.60 -8.19 2.50
C PHE A 64 8.59 -9.11 3.20
N GLY A 65 7.39 -8.60 3.46
CA GLY A 65 6.29 -9.36 4.05
C GLY A 65 6.54 -9.62 5.53
N GLU A 66 6.83 -8.56 6.28
CA GLU A 66 7.00 -8.57 7.74
C GLU A 66 5.64 -8.73 8.46
N LEU A 67 4.54 -8.25 7.84
CA LEU A 67 3.18 -8.28 8.39
C LEU A 67 2.35 -9.46 7.85
N VAL A 68 2.87 -10.69 7.93
CA VAL A 68 2.16 -11.88 7.41
C VAL A 68 0.90 -12.19 8.23
N LEU A 69 -0.26 -12.09 7.58
CA LEU A 69 -1.55 -12.51 8.15
C LEU A 69 -1.68 -14.04 8.13
N GLY A 70 -1.36 -14.65 6.99
CA GLY A 70 -1.43 -16.10 6.76
C GLY A 70 -1.08 -16.44 5.32
N ASN A 71 -1.54 -17.60 4.83
CA ASN A 71 -1.36 -18.03 3.44
C ASN A 71 -2.71 -18.29 2.77
N ALA A 72 -2.88 -17.82 1.54
CA ALA A 72 -4.11 -17.99 0.75
C ALA A 72 -4.38 -19.46 0.36
N LYS A 73 -3.41 -20.36 0.53
CA LYS A 73 -3.58 -21.81 0.36
C LYS A 73 -4.33 -22.46 1.51
N ASP A 74 -4.24 -21.87 2.71
CA ASP A 74 -4.68 -22.50 3.96
C ASP A 74 -5.93 -21.80 4.55
N SER A 75 -6.22 -20.58 4.13
CA SER A 75 -7.37 -19.80 4.63
C SER A 75 -7.93 -18.87 3.55
N SER A 76 -9.22 -18.57 3.64
CA SER A 76 -9.85 -17.61 2.74
C SER A 76 -9.35 -16.18 3.02
N LEU A 77 -9.38 -15.34 1.99
CA LEU A 77 -9.00 -13.93 2.15
C LEU A 77 -9.90 -13.20 3.16
N LEU A 78 -11.17 -13.59 3.25
CA LEU A 78 -12.12 -12.98 4.19
C LEU A 78 -11.79 -13.32 5.65
N GLU A 79 -11.37 -14.56 5.91
CA GLU A 79 -10.91 -14.98 7.25
C GLU A 79 -9.61 -14.25 7.62
N LEU A 80 -8.66 -14.15 6.70
CA LEU A 80 -7.41 -13.42 6.94
C LEU A 80 -7.65 -11.92 7.17
N TRP A 81 -8.57 -11.32 6.40
CA TRP A 81 -8.96 -9.91 6.51
C TRP A 81 -9.65 -9.54 7.82
N ASN A 82 -10.42 -10.48 8.38
CA ASN A 82 -11.10 -10.32 9.66
C ASN A 82 -10.39 -11.08 10.79
N GLY A 83 -9.16 -11.53 10.54
CA GLY A 83 -8.38 -12.31 11.47
C GLY A 83 -7.78 -11.45 12.59
N PRO A 84 -7.35 -12.08 13.70
CA PRO A 84 -6.86 -11.37 14.87
C PRO A 84 -5.63 -10.50 14.59
N LYS A 85 -4.71 -10.94 13.71
CA LYS A 85 -3.53 -10.16 13.33
C LYS A 85 -3.89 -8.85 12.62
N GLU A 86 -4.89 -8.90 11.74
CA GLU A 86 -5.33 -7.74 10.96
C GLU A 86 -6.16 -6.78 11.82
N ILE A 87 -7.03 -7.31 12.69
CA ILE A 87 -7.74 -6.52 13.69
C ILE A 87 -6.76 -5.80 14.63
N PHE A 88 -5.77 -6.53 15.16
CA PHE A 88 -4.73 -5.96 16.03
C PHE A 88 -3.97 -4.82 15.34
N LEU A 89 -3.58 -5.01 14.07
CA LEU A 89 -2.91 -3.97 13.29
C LEU A 89 -3.78 -2.72 13.13
N ARG A 90 -5.07 -2.89 12.79
CA ARG A 90 -6.03 -1.77 12.66
C ARG A 90 -6.19 -1.01 13.96
N GLU A 91 -6.36 -1.70 15.09
CA GLU A 91 -6.50 -1.08 16.41
C GLU A 91 -5.27 -0.25 16.77
N LYS A 92 -4.08 -0.84 16.69
CA LYS A 92 -2.82 -0.18 17.02
C LYS A 92 -2.59 1.06 16.15
N LEU A 93 -2.80 0.95 14.83
CA LEU A 93 -2.66 2.09 13.92
C LEU A 93 -3.70 3.18 14.17
N SER A 94 -4.94 2.82 14.51
CA SER A 94 -6.00 3.79 14.82
C SER A 94 -5.68 4.63 16.07
N ARG A 95 -4.97 4.04 17.05
CA ARG A 95 -4.52 4.71 18.29
C ARG A 95 -3.18 5.42 18.15
N GLY A 96 -2.52 5.32 16.99
CA GLY A 96 -1.17 5.87 16.80
C GLY A 96 -0.06 5.06 17.48
N GLU A 97 -0.33 3.83 17.86
CA GLU A 97 0.62 2.90 18.49
C GLU A 97 1.32 2.05 17.43
N TYR A 98 2.29 2.62 16.72
CA TYR A 98 2.95 1.93 15.59
C TYR A 98 4.44 1.65 15.80
N LYS A 99 5.04 2.16 16.89
CA LYS A 99 6.50 2.15 17.11
C LYS A 99 7.08 0.73 17.23
N ASP A 100 6.28 -0.19 17.74
CA ASP A 100 6.53 -1.61 17.92
C ASP A 100 6.16 -2.46 16.69
N ILE A 101 5.50 -1.88 15.68
CA ILE A 101 5.03 -2.59 14.50
C ILE A 101 6.06 -2.43 13.37
N VAL A 102 6.72 -3.52 13.00
CA VAL A 102 7.62 -3.57 11.84
C VAL A 102 6.79 -3.96 10.60
N PRO A 103 6.88 -3.23 9.46
CA PRO A 103 7.80 -2.12 9.17
C PRO A 103 7.17 -0.73 9.42
N CYS A 104 5.96 -0.65 9.97
CA CYS A 104 5.23 0.60 10.18
C CYS A 104 6.04 1.66 10.94
N ASN A 105 6.88 1.26 11.90
CA ASN A 105 7.75 2.14 12.68
C ASN A 105 8.77 2.94 11.86
N LYS A 106 9.09 2.50 10.64
CA LYS A 106 10.00 3.18 9.71
C LYS A 106 9.27 3.74 8.49
N CYS A 107 7.96 3.55 8.40
CA CYS A 107 7.18 3.86 7.21
C CYS A 107 6.82 5.35 7.13
N ASP A 108 7.14 5.98 6.00
CA ASP A 108 6.82 7.39 5.76
C ASP A 108 5.33 7.64 5.45
N ARG A 109 4.55 6.59 5.16
CA ARG A 109 3.10 6.72 4.88
C ARG A 109 2.30 7.23 6.07
N LEU A 110 2.82 7.07 7.29
CA LEU A 110 2.22 7.60 8.51
C LEU A 110 2.41 9.11 8.68
N TRP A 111 3.22 9.74 7.82
CA TRP A 111 3.63 11.13 7.94
C TRP A 111 3.26 11.90 6.67
N ARG A 112 2.17 12.67 6.72
CA ARG A 112 1.71 13.47 5.57
C ARG A 112 1.37 14.90 5.98
N ARG A 113 1.43 15.79 4.98
CA ARG A 113 0.95 17.16 5.11
C ARG A 113 -0.58 17.15 5.15
N LYS A 114 -1.15 17.91 6.07
CA LYS A 114 -2.60 18.05 6.26
C LYS A 114 -3.04 19.49 6.04
N LEU A 115 -4.29 19.64 5.59
CA LEU A 115 -5.04 20.88 5.64
C LEU A 115 -6.40 20.55 6.27
N PHE A 116 -6.73 21.19 7.40
CA PHE A 116 -7.94 20.90 8.19
C PHE A 116 -8.14 19.41 8.51
N GLY A 117 -7.06 18.69 8.84
CA GLY A 117 -7.09 17.26 9.14
C GLY A 117 -7.12 16.33 7.91
N VAL A 118 -7.30 16.88 6.70
CA VAL A 118 -7.35 16.12 5.45
C VAL A 118 -5.97 16.06 4.79
N PRO A 119 -5.49 14.89 4.36
CA PRO A 119 -4.28 14.77 3.55
C PRO A 119 -4.35 15.60 2.25
N THR A 120 -3.39 16.50 2.04
CA THR A 120 -3.44 17.45 0.91
C THR A 120 -3.22 16.79 -0.46
N VAL A 121 -2.46 15.69 -0.49
CA VAL A 121 -2.15 14.95 -1.74
C VAL A 121 -3.42 14.28 -2.28
N GLU A 122 -4.22 13.73 -1.39
CA GLU A 122 -5.47 13.06 -1.70
C GLU A 122 -6.60 14.04 -2.02
N LEU A 123 -6.62 15.22 -1.37
CA LEU A 123 -7.65 16.24 -1.60
C LEU A 123 -7.75 16.68 -3.07
N GLY A 124 -6.62 16.96 -3.73
CA GLY A 124 -6.63 17.37 -5.14
C GLY A 124 -7.18 16.28 -6.07
N ARG A 125 -6.82 15.02 -5.79
CA ARG A 125 -7.34 13.87 -6.55
C ARG A 125 -8.81 13.64 -6.28
N PHE A 126 -9.22 13.74 -5.02
CA PHE A 126 -10.62 13.62 -4.60
C PHE A 126 -11.50 14.66 -5.29
N LEU A 127 -11.11 15.94 -5.25
CA LEU A 127 -11.86 17.02 -5.91
C LEU A 127 -11.93 16.81 -7.42
N LYS A 128 -10.83 16.41 -8.06
CA LYS A 128 -10.83 16.07 -9.48
C LYS A 128 -11.80 14.93 -9.80
N ASP A 129 -11.75 13.84 -9.02
CA ASP A 129 -12.55 12.65 -9.29
C ASP A 129 -14.04 12.88 -9.00
N ASN A 130 -14.41 13.75 -8.04
CA ASN A 130 -15.81 14.00 -7.67
C ASN A 130 -16.45 15.22 -8.36
N LEU A 131 -15.66 16.26 -8.71
CA LEU A 131 -16.19 17.47 -9.36
C LEU A 131 -16.09 17.43 -10.89
N ILE A 132 -15.01 16.83 -11.43
CA ILE A 132 -14.77 16.74 -12.87
C ILE A 132 -15.14 15.35 -13.40
N GLY A 133 -15.20 14.35 -12.53
CA GLY A 133 -15.51 12.98 -12.88
C GLY A 133 -14.40 12.27 -13.66
N TYR A 134 -14.65 11.01 -14.02
CA TYR A 134 -13.73 10.17 -14.79
C TYR A 134 -13.85 10.38 -16.31
N ASN A 135 -14.25 11.58 -16.77
CA ASN A 135 -14.48 11.82 -18.19
C ASN A 135 -13.14 11.86 -18.96
N ARG A 136 -12.95 10.88 -19.85
CA ARG A 136 -11.73 10.68 -20.66
C ARG A 136 -11.37 11.90 -21.49
N SER A 137 -12.36 12.63 -22.00
CA SER A 137 -12.16 13.80 -22.87
C SER A 137 -11.53 14.97 -22.11
N ILE A 138 -11.95 15.20 -20.86
CA ILE A 138 -11.42 16.29 -20.01
C ILE A 138 -9.98 15.99 -19.56
N ARG A 139 -9.64 14.72 -19.29
CA ARG A 139 -8.26 14.32 -18.91
C ARG A 139 -7.24 14.46 -20.04
N LYS A 140 -7.66 14.46 -21.32
CA LYS A 140 -6.77 14.77 -22.46
C LYS A 140 -6.37 16.24 -22.53
N ILE A 141 -7.24 17.13 -22.03
CA ILE A 141 -7.04 18.58 -22.03
C ILE A 141 -6.22 19.03 -20.81
N LEU A 142 -6.34 18.32 -19.68
CA LEU A 142 -5.63 18.59 -18.42
C LEU A 142 -4.28 17.86 -18.28
N ARG A 143 -3.72 17.35 -19.37
CA ARG A 143 -2.42 16.66 -19.42
C ARG A 143 -1.39 17.58 -20.05
#